data_AF-A0A7D5NA08-F1
#
_entry.id   AF-A0A7D5NA08-F1
#
_cell.length_a   1.000
_cell.length_b   1.000
_cell.length_c   1.000
_cell.angle_alpha   90.00
_cell.angle_beta   90.00
_cell.angle_gamma   90.00
#
_symmetry.space_group_name_H-M   'P 1'
#
loop_
_entity.id
_entity.type
_entity.pdbx_description
1 polymer ?
#
loop_
_entity_poly.entity_id
_entity_poly.type
_entity_poly.pdbx_seq_one_letter_code
_entity_poly.pdbx_strand_id
1 'polypeptide(L)'
;MDELPDLSRLSVAEKDQLIRDLWSWVRSLTVQVTTLQAKGDELVARLAQNSRNSSKPPSSDGLAKPQPKSLRKGGERPSGGQEGHGGHTLQKVAVADHIETHLPPSHCDDRGGPVCLDRKSALISGALPVVVR
;
A
#
# COMPACT_ATOMS: atom_id res chain seq x y z
N MET A 1 40.22 14.89 22.57
CA MET A 1 40.90 14.33 21.39
C MET A 1 42.27 13.92 21.90
N ASP A 2 42.62 12.65 21.77
CA ASP A 2 43.95 12.19 22.18
C ASP A 2 45.00 12.91 21.32
N GLU A 3 45.99 13.50 21.98
CA GLU A 3 47.08 14.19 21.27
C GLU A 3 47.88 13.18 20.44
N LEU A 4 48.23 13.58 19.23
CA LEU A 4 49.05 12.75 18.35
C LEU A 4 50.45 12.57 18.96
N PRO A 5 51.02 11.35 18.92
CA PRO A 5 52.36 11.11 19.43
C PRO A 5 53.40 11.93 18.65
N ASP A 6 54.43 12.42 19.35
CA ASP A 6 55.54 13.15 18.75
C ASP A 6 56.36 12.23 17.82
N LEU A 7 56.11 12.36 16.52
CA LEU A 7 56.71 11.54 15.46
C LEU A 7 58.23 11.72 15.34
N SER A 8 58.80 12.79 15.89
CA SER A 8 60.24 13.03 15.84
C SER A 8 61.03 12.08 16.74
N ARG A 9 60.39 11.53 17.78
CA ARG A 9 61.00 10.64 18.78
C ARG A 9 60.91 9.16 18.42
N LEU A 10 60.12 8.81 17.40
CA LEU A 10 59.90 7.43 16.97
C LEU A 10 60.99 6.97 15.99
N SER A 11 61.46 5.75 16.20
CA SER A 11 62.31 5.02 15.27
C SER A 11 61.57 4.69 13.96
N VAL A 12 62.31 4.32 12.92
CA VAL A 12 61.73 3.92 11.64
C VAL A 12 60.79 2.72 11.79
N ALA A 13 61.18 1.72 12.59
CA ALA A 13 60.36 0.53 12.81
C ALA A 13 59.03 0.84 13.53
N GLU A 14 59.04 1.76 14.50
CA GLU A 14 57.83 2.21 15.20
C GLU A 14 56.90 3.01 14.27
N LYS A 15 57.47 3.83 13.38
CA LYS A 15 56.70 4.53 12.34
C LYS A 15 56.05 3.54 11.37
N ASP A 16 56.76 2.51 10.94
CA ASP A 16 56.20 1.48 10.07
C ASP A 16 55.05 0.73 10.74
N GLN A 17 55.15 0.49 12.05
CA GLN A 17 54.06 -0.14 12.80
C GLN A 17 52.83 0.78 12.88
N LEU A 18 53.04 2.06 13.22
CA LEU A 18 51.98 3.07 13.21
C LEU A 18 51.28 3.14 11.85
N ILE A 19 52.04 3.11 10.75
CA ILE A 19 51.50 3.13 9.39
C ILE A 19 50.62 1.90 9.14
N ARG A 20 51.07 0.70 9.53
CA ARG A 20 50.28 -0.54 9.38
C ARG A 20 48.97 -0.47 10.16
N ASP A 21 49.02 0.02 11.39
CA ASP A 21 47.85 0.13 12.27
C ASP A 21 46.85 1.16 11.73
N LEU A 22 47.33 2.33 11.33
CA LEU A 22 46.50 3.37 10.69
C LEU A 22 45.86 2.85 9.39
N TRP A 23 46.60 2.12 8.56
CA TRP A 23 46.04 1.50 7.35
C TRP A 23 44.92 0.50 7.67
N SER A 24 45.11 -0.32 8.71
CA SER A 24 44.08 -1.26 9.18
C SER A 24 42.83 -0.51 9.66
N TRP A 25 43.01 0.56 10.43
CA TRP A 25 41.91 1.37 10.95
C TRP A 25 41.17 2.09 9.83
N VAL A 26 41.88 2.75 8.91
CA VAL A 26 41.29 3.41 7.74
C VAL A 26 40.49 2.42 6.91
N ARG A 27 41.01 1.21 6.68
CA ARG A 27 40.27 0.15 5.98
C ARG A 27 38.99 -0.24 6.71
N SER A 28 39.06 -0.47 8.03
CA SER A 28 37.91 -0.83 8.86
C SER A 28 36.84 0.27 8.86
N LEU A 29 37.25 1.53 9.06
CA LEU A 29 36.34 2.68 9.03
C LEU A 29 35.71 2.85 7.65
N THR A 30 36.48 2.67 6.57
CA THR A 30 35.95 2.75 5.21
C THR A 30 34.86 1.72 4.99
N VAL A 31 35.06 0.47 5.42
CA VAL A 31 34.04 -0.59 5.33
C VAL A 31 32.78 -0.25 6.14
N GLN A 32 32.95 0.31 7.34
CA GLN A 32 31.81 0.70 8.17
C GLN A 32 31.01 1.84 7.52
N VAL A 33 31.70 2.88 7.03
CA VAL A 33 31.06 4.02 6.36
C VAL A 33 30.31 3.58 5.11
N THR A 34 30.90 2.74 4.25
CA THR A 34 30.22 2.26 3.03
C THR A 34 29.03 1.38 3.37
N THR A 35 29.13 0.53 4.39
CA THR A 35 28.01 -0.30 4.86
C THR A 35 26.87 0.55 5.40
N LEU A 36 27.18 1.57 6.20
CA LEU A 36 26.16 2.47 6.76
C LEU A 36 25.51 3.32 5.67
N GLN A 37 26.30 3.83 4.72
CA GLN A 37 25.79 4.58 3.58
C GLN A 37 24.83 3.72 2.75
N ALA A 38 25.21 2.48 2.41
CA ALA A 38 24.35 1.57 1.65
C ALA A 38 23.02 1.27 2.37
N LYS A 39 23.06 1.07 3.70
CA LYS A 39 21.84 0.90 4.51
C LYS A 39 20.99 2.17 4.54
N GLY A 40 21.62 3.34 4.63
CA GLY A 40 20.95 4.63 4.55
C GLY A 40 20.22 4.81 3.23
N ASP A 41 20.90 4.57 2.12
CA ASP A 41 20.35 4.68 0.77
C ASP A 41 19.19 3.70 0.56
N GLU A 42 19.32 2.46 1.04
CA GLU A 42 18.24 1.47 0.99
C GLU A 42 17.00 1.92 1.77
N LEU A 43 17.17 2.45 2.98
CA LEU A 43 16.06 2.93 3.81
C LEU A 43 15.38 4.15 3.17
N VAL A 44 16.16 5.09 2.63
CA VAL A 44 15.65 6.24 1.89
C VAL A 44 14.87 5.78 0.66
N ALA A 45 15.39 4.81 -0.10
CA ALA A 45 14.71 4.25 -1.26
C ALA A 45 13.39 3.55 -0.87
N ARG A 46 13.36 2.83 0.25
CA ARG A 46 12.14 2.21 0.79
C ARG A 46 11.11 3.26 1.21
N LEU A 47 11.54 4.35 1.84
CA LEU A 47 10.64 5.46 2.23
C LEU A 47 10.10 6.24 1.04
N ALA A 48 10.88 6.35 -0.05
CA ALA A 48 10.44 6.99 -1.28
C ALA A 48 9.43 6.16 -2.10
N GLN A 49 9.28 4.86 -1.81
CA GLN A 49 8.33 4.01 -2.50
C GLN A 49 6.88 4.31 -2.11
N ASN A 50 6.02 4.44 -3.12
CA ASN A 50 4.58 4.60 -3.00
C ASN A 50 3.88 3.90 -4.17
N SER A 51 2.55 3.81 -4.14
CA SER A 51 1.76 3.14 -5.20
C SER A 51 2.02 3.67 -6.62
N ARG A 52 2.51 4.91 -6.77
CA ARG A 52 2.80 5.50 -8.09
C ARG A 52 4.11 4.98 -8.70
N ASN A 53 5.05 4.50 -7.88
CA ASN A 53 6.38 4.08 -8.34
C ASN A 53 6.73 2.62 -8.00
N SER A 54 5.85 1.86 -7.32
CA SER A 54 6.15 0.51 -6.86
C SER A 54 5.23 -0.60 -7.40
N SER A 55 4.39 -0.33 -8.42
CA SER A 55 3.36 -1.25 -8.96
C SER A 55 2.38 -1.83 -7.92
N LYS A 56 2.38 -1.31 -6.69
CA LYS A 56 1.46 -1.70 -5.62
C LYS A 56 0.14 -0.98 -5.83
N PRO A 57 -1.00 -1.62 -5.52
CA PRO A 57 -2.28 -0.95 -5.66
C PRO A 57 -2.31 0.30 -4.77
N PRO A 58 -3.02 1.36 -5.19
CA PRO A 58 -3.15 2.57 -4.40
C PRO A 58 -3.80 2.30 -3.05
N SER A 59 -4.44 1.15 -2.78
CA SER A 59 -4.90 0.78 -1.44
C SER A 59 -3.75 0.61 -0.42
N SER A 60 -2.55 0.19 -0.85
CA SER A 60 -1.41 -0.13 0.01
C SER A 60 -0.77 1.05 0.74
N ASP A 61 -0.89 2.28 0.21
CA ASP A 61 -0.28 3.48 0.81
C ASP A 61 -0.99 3.96 2.11
N GLY A 62 -2.04 3.26 2.58
CA GLY A 62 -2.74 3.60 3.83
C GLY A 62 -3.30 5.03 3.91
N LEU A 63 -3.10 5.69 5.05
CA LEU A 63 -3.51 7.10 5.28
C LEU A 63 -2.50 8.12 4.76
N ALA A 64 -1.33 7.69 4.28
CA ALA A 64 -0.32 8.59 3.70
C ALA A 64 -0.71 9.09 2.31
N LYS A 65 -1.82 8.58 1.75
CA LYS A 65 -2.32 9.02 0.45
C LYS A 65 -2.83 10.46 0.54
N PRO A 66 -2.52 11.29 -0.48
CA PRO A 66 -3.18 12.58 -0.59
C PRO A 66 -4.69 12.37 -0.72
N GLN A 67 -5.49 13.22 -0.08
CA GLN A 67 -6.93 13.19 -0.25
C GLN A 67 -7.27 13.30 -1.75
N PRO A 68 -8.14 12.41 -2.28
CA PRO A 68 -8.53 12.48 -3.67
C PRO A 68 -9.25 13.80 -3.91
N LYS A 69 -8.64 14.70 -4.68
CA LYS A 69 -9.26 15.95 -5.08
C LYS A 69 -10.20 15.67 -6.23
N SER A 70 -11.47 16.09 -6.10
CA SER A 70 -12.42 16.02 -7.21
C SER A 70 -11.88 16.79 -8.41
N LEU A 71 -11.68 16.09 -9.54
CA LEU A 71 -11.38 16.71 -10.83
C LEU A 71 -12.64 17.12 -11.59
N ARG A 72 -13.83 16.78 -11.05
CA ARG A 72 -15.10 17.17 -11.66
C ARG A 72 -15.20 18.69 -11.64
N LYS A 73 -15.33 19.29 -12.82
CA LYS A 73 -15.80 20.67 -12.93
C LYS A 73 -17.25 20.69 -12.46
N GLY A 74 -17.62 21.69 -11.67
CA GLY A 74 -19.02 21.92 -11.31
C GLY A 74 -19.84 22.04 -12.59
N GLY A 75 -20.97 21.33 -12.66
CA GLY A 75 -21.90 21.52 -13.76
C GLY A 75 -22.50 22.92 -13.69
N GLU A 76 -22.82 23.49 -14.86
CA GLU A 76 -23.50 24.81 -14.93
C GLU A 76 -24.93 24.75 -14.35
N ARG A 77 -25.50 23.54 -14.27
CA ARG A 77 -26.83 23.32 -13.72
C ARG A 77 -26.75 23.02 -12.21
N PRO A 78 -27.70 23.53 -11.42
CA PRO A 78 -27.79 23.18 -10.01
C PRO A 78 -27.93 21.67 -9.82
N SER A 79 -27.34 21.14 -8.75
CA SER A 79 -27.52 19.74 -8.38
C SER A 79 -28.95 19.48 -7.91
N GLY A 80 -29.64 18.52 -8.53
CA GLY A 80 -31.01 18.15 -8.15
C GLY A 80 -31.92 17.99 -9.36
N GLY A 81 -33.20 17.75 -9.10
CA GLY A 81 -34.25 17.84 -10.12
C GLY A 81 -34.50 19.28 -10.53
N GLN A 82 -35.37 19.51 -11.52
CA GLN A 82 -35.75 20.89 -11.87
C GLN A 82 -36.50 21.54 -10.70
N GLU A 83 -36.38 22.85 -10.60
CA GLU A 83 -37.06 23.65 -9.57
C GLU A 83 -38.57 23.43 -9.65
N GLY A 84 -39.19 23.03 -8.54
CA GLY A 84 -40.61 22.70 -8.46
C GLY A 84 -40.97 21.21 -8.64
N HIS A 85 -40.04 20.34 -9.04
CA HIS A 85 -40.30 18.89 -9.04
C HIS A 85 -40.08 18.27 -7.66
N GLY A 86 -41.16 17.82 -7.04
CA GLY A 86 -41.11 16.99 -5.85
C GLY A 86 -40.40 15.66 -6.12
N GLY A 87 -39.55 15.22 -5.20
CA GLY A 87 -38.90 13.92 -5.30
C GLY A 87 -39.90 12.78 -5.10
N HIS A 88 -39.93 11.81 -6.03
CA HIS A 88 -40.66 10.55 -5.86
C HIS A 88 -39.74 9.47 -5.32
N THR A 89 -39.33 9.61 -4.06
CA THR A 89 -38.54 8.58 -3.39
C THR A 89 -39.46 7.42 -3.02
N LEU A 90 -39.14 6.22 -3.50
CA LEU A 90 -39.83 4.99 -3.10
C LEU A 90 -39.66 4.78 -1.59
N GLN A 91 -40.78 4.74 -0.86
CA GLN A 91 -40.79 4.38 0.56
C GLN A 91 -40.45 2.90 0.72
N LYS A 92 -39.62 2.58 1.73
CA LYS A 92 -39.43 1.18 2.15
C LYS A 92 -40.76 0.65 2.66
N VAL A 93 -41.20 -0.48 2.12
CA VAL A 93 -42.42 -1.17 2.55
C VAL A 93 -42.01 -2.43 3.30
N ALA A 94 -42.75 -2.78 4.35
CA ALA A 94 -42.47 -3.95 5.19
C ALA A 94 -42.68 -5.28 4.46
N VAL A 95 -43.52 -5.30 3.43
CA VAL A 95 -43.91 -6.48 2.65
C VAL A 95 -43.74 -6.16 1.16
N ALA A 96 -43.13 -7.08 0.42
CA ALA A 96 -42.93 -7.00 -1.02
C ALA A 96 -44.17 -7.49 -1.77
N ASP A 97 -44.45 -6.92 -2.94
CA ASP A 97 -45.52 -7.38 -3.83
C ASP A 97 -45.16 -8.75 -4.44
N HIS A 98 -43.88 -8.95 -4.81
CA HIS A 98 -43.37 -10.23 -5.27
C HIS A 98 -41.95 -10.52 -4.74
N ILE A 99 -41.69 -11.80 -4.52
CA ILE A 99 -40.40 -12.32 -4.11
C ILE A 99 -39.91 -13.30 -5.17
N GLU A 100 -38.83 -12.95 -5.87
CA GLU A 100 -38.15 -13.85 -6.81
C GLU A 100 -36.90 -14.46 -6.15
N THR A 101 -36.81 -15.79 -6.23
CA THR A 101 -35.68 -16.56 -5.73
C THR A 101 -34.81 -16.98 -6.92
N HIS A 102 -33.65 -16.36 -7.07
CA HIS A 102 -32.66 -16.76 -8.07
C HIS A 102 -31.64 -17.70 -7.43
N LEU A 103 -31.64 -18.96 -7.84
CA LEU A 103 -30.55 -19.87 -7.52
C LEU A 103 -29.43 -19.71 -8.55
N PRO A 104 -28.16 -19.73 -8.12
CA PRO A 104 -27.05 -19.81 -9.05
C PRO A 104 -27.17 -21.13 -9.85
N PRO A 105 -26.75 -21.13 -11.13
CA PRO A 105 -26.76 -22.33 -11.96
C PRO A 105 -25.91 -23.43 -11.30
N SER A 106 -26.32 -24.69 -11.50
CA SER A 106 -25.64 -25.86 -10.93
C SER A 106 -24.26 -26.13 -11.54
N HIS A 107 -23.94 -25.48 -12.65
CA HIS A 107 -22.65 -25.59 -13.34
C HIS A 107 -22.21 -24.21 -13.82
N CYS A 108 -20.90 -23.95 -13.73
CA CYS A 108 -20.30 -22.75 -14.32
C CYS A 108 -20.02 -23.06 -15.79
N ASP A 109 -20.53 -22.24 -16.72
CA ASP A 109 -19.99 -22.21 -18.07
C ASP A 109 -18.62 -21.52 -17.99
N ASP A 110 -17.57 -22.32 -18.03
CA ASP A 110 -16.19 -21.88 -17.85
C ASP A 110 -15.73 -20.93 -18.96
N ARG A 111 -16.04 -19.64 -18.79
CA ARG A 111 -15.28 -18.51 -19.35
C ARG A 111 -15.28 -17.34 -18.37
N GLY A 112 -14.68 -17.52 -17.20
CA GLY A 112 -14.29 -16.39 -16.34
C GLY A 112 -14.22 -16.64 -14.84
N GLY A 113 -13.34 -17.53 -14.38
CA GLY A 113 -12.88 -17.59 -12.98
C GLY A 113 -13.84 -18.25 -11.97
N PRO A 114 -13.32 -18.77 -10.83
CA PRO A 114 -14.10 -19.62 -9.95
C PRO A 114 -14.93 -18.76 -8.99
N VAL A 115 -16.26 -18.86 -9.12
CA VAL A 115 -17.13 -18.75 -7.94
C VAL A 115 -17.93 -20.04 -7.84
N CYS A 116 -17.21 -21.14 -7.63
CA CYS A 116 -17.81 -22.37 -7.16
C CYS A 116 -18.18 -22.16 -5.70
N LEU A 117 -19.47 -22.11 -5.37
CA LEU A 117 -19.91 -22.26 -3.98
C LEU A 117 -19.44 -23.62 -3.49
N ASP A 118 -18.45 -23.62 -2.61
CA ASP A 118 -17.95 -24.83 -1.97
C ASP A 118 -19.10 -25.60 -1.35
N ARG A 119 -19.16 -26.90 -1.66
CA ARG A 119 -20.07 -27.88 -1.06
C ARG A 119 -19.67 -28.19 0.40
N LYS A 120 -19.36 -27.16 1.18
CA LYS A 120 -19.11 -27.22 2.63
C LYS A 120 -19.90 -26.13 3.32
N SER A 121 -21.19 -26.41 3.46
CA SER A 121 -22.12 -25.95 4.50
C SER A 121 -23.51 -25.93 3.86
N ALA A 122 -24.07 -27.12 3.68
CA ALA A 122 -25.52 -27.24 3.73
C ALA A 122 -25.94 -26.67 5.10
N LEU A 123 -26.47 -25.46 5.11
CA LEU A 123 -27.37 -24.83 6.11
C LEU A 123 -27.33 -23.29 5.98
N ILE A 124 -27.54 -22.77 4.76
CA ILE A 124 -28.28 -21.52 4.60
C ILE A 124 -29.38 -21.83 3.59
N SER A 125 -30.45 -22.47 4.09
CA SER A 125 -31.71 -22.54 3.37
C SER A 125 -32.24 -21.11 3.28
N GLY A 126 -32.06 -20.49 2.11
CA GLY A 126 -32.53 -19.14 1.89
C GLY A 126 -31.73 -18.46 0.81
N ALA A 127 -32.13 -18.65 -0.45
CA ALA A 127 -31.88 -17.62 -1.43
C ALA A 127 -32.46 -16.32 -0.86
N LEU A 128 -31.63 -15.29 -0.71
CA LEU A 128 -32.11 -13.99 -0.29
C LEU A 128 -33.12 -13.52 -1.34
N PRO A 129 -34.40 -13.32 -0.97
CA PRO A 129 -35.41 -12.93 -1.91
C PRO A 129 -35.05 -11.55 -2.47
N VAL A 130 -34.99 -11.44 -3.80
CA VAL A 130 -34.97 -10.12 -4.42
C VAL A 130 -36.39 -9.58 -4.29
N VAL A 131 -36.53 -8.50 -3.53
CA VAL A 131 -37.80 -7.79 -3.38
C VAL A 131 -38.05 -7.02 -4.67
N VAL A 132 -39.05 -7.47 -5.42
CA VAL A 132 -39.54 -6.81 -6.63
C VAL A 132 -40.89 -6.18 -6.30
N ARG A 133 -41.10 -4.95 -6.76
CA ARG A 133 -42.43 -4.31 -6.76
C ARG A 133 -43.10 -4.55 -8.09
#